data_AF-A0A2T2SAH7-F1
#
_entry.id   AF-A0A2T2SAH7-F1
#
_cell.length_a   1.000
_cell.length_b   1.000
_cell.length_c   1.000
_cell.angle_alpha   90.00
_cell.angle_beta   90.00
_cell.angle_gamma   90.00
#
_symmetry.space_group_name_H-M   'P 1'
#
loop_
_entity.id
_entity.type
_entity.pdbx_description
1 polymer ?
#
loop_
_entity_poly.entity_id
_entity_poly.type
_entity_poly.pdbx_seq_one_letter_code
_entity_poly.pdbx_strand_id
1 'polypeptide(L)'
;RDVVEVGMGTDTTPAQADRVERLLAEAGKTPVVVRKDIPGFIGNRIQAAMSYEAFSLLAQGVATPADIDRAVKAGFGFRLPIMGIFEKMDQSGLAIHHEVEKRLAQPGRHPGPHRRLPACHEACEVDAHGDWRF
;
A
#
# COMPACT_ATOMS: atom_id res chain seq x y z
N ARG A 1 10.56 5.64 -15.27
CA ARG A 1 11.83 5.80 -14.53
C ARG A 1 11.65 5.05 -13.22
N ASP A 2 12.62 4.24 -12.81
CA ASP A 2 12.47 3.42 -11.60
C ASP A 2 12.51 4.30 -10.35
N VAL A 3 11.64 3.99 -9.38
CA VAL A 3 11.59 4.71 -8.09
C VAL A 3 12.68 4.20 -7.16
N VAL A 4 13.27 5.11 -6.38
CA VAL A 4 14.21 4.78 -5.30
C VAL A 4 13.81 5.54 -4.04
N GLU A 5 13.48 4.81 -2.98
CA GLU A 5 13.15 5.41 -1.67
C GLU A 5 14.44 5.67 -0.89
N VAL A 6 14.64 6.92 -0.45
CA VAL A 6 15.80 7.38 0.32
C VAL A 6 15.39 7.58 1.78
N GLY A 7 15.74 6.62 2.64
CA GLY A 7 15.46 6.68 4.08
C GLY A 7 16.35 7.67 4.82
N MET A 8 15.75 8.53 5.64
CA MET A 8 16.47 9.38 6.59
C MET A 8 16.52 8.72 7.97
N GLY A 9 17.69 8.17 8.32
CA GLY A 9 17.99 7.69 9.67
C GLY A 9 18.20 8.85 10.66
N THR A 10 18.37 8.53 11.94
CA THR A 10 18.52 9.53 13.02
C THR A 10 19.67 10.51 12.81
N ASP A 11 20.76 10.04 12.19
CA ASP A 11 21.98 10.83 11.97
C ASP A 11 22.03 11.44 10.55
N THR A 12 20.96 11.30 9.77
CA THR A 12 20.88 11.83 8.40
C THR A 12 20.32 13.24 8.40
N THR A 13 21.11 14.20 7.95
CA THR A 13 20.68 15.59 7.79
C THR A 13 19.88 15.78 6.49
N PRO A 14 18.99 16.79 6.42
CA PRO A 14 18.31 17.16 5.18
C PRO A 14 19.27 17.40 4.01
N ALA A 15 20.41 18.06 4.27
CA ALA A 15 21.40 18.33 3.23
C ALA A 15 22.04 17.06 2.65
N GLN A 16 22.19 15.98 3.44
CA GLN A 16 22.64 14.69 2.92
C GLN A 16 21.57 14.03 2.06
N ALA A 17 20.29 14.07 2.48
CA ALA A 17 19.18 13.56 1.69
C ALA A 17 19.06 14.28 0.34
N ASP A 18 19.15 15.62 0.34
CA ASP A 18 19.08 16.43 -0.89
C ASP A 18 20.22 16.09 -1.87
N ARG A 19 21.41 15.79 -1.36
CA ARG A 19 22.56 15.37 -2.20
C ARG A 19 22.29 14.03 -2.88
N VAL A 20 21.72 13.07 -2.15
CA VAL A 20 21.37 11.74 -2.69
C VAL A 20 20.23 11.84 -3.67
N GLU A 21 19.21 12.65 -3.37
CA GLU A 21 18.08 12.91 -4.27
C GLU A 21 18.56 13.45 -5.62
N ARG A 22 19.42 14.48 -5.62
CA ARG A 22 19.99 15.03 -6.87
C ARG A 22 20.80 14.00 -7.64
N LEU A 23 21.67 13.25 -6.96
CA LEU A 23 22.48 12.20 -7.60
C LEU A 23 21.59 11.14 -8.29
N LEU A 24 20.50 10.71 -7.64
CA LEU A 24 19.57 9.74 -8.20
C LEU A 24 18.79 10.32 -9.39
N ALA A 25 18.37 11.59 -9.30
CA ALA A 25 17.70 12.27 -10.40
C ALA A 25 18.62 12.41 -11.63
N GLU A 26 19.89 12.77 -11.44
CA GLU A 26 20.93 12.83 -12.48
C GLU A 26 21.17 11.45 -13.12
N ALA A 27 21.08 10.38 -12.33
CA ALA A 27 21.14 9.00 -12.81
C ALA A 27 19.84 8.51 -13.50
N GLY A 28 18.84 9.38 -13.70
CA GLY A 28 17.58 9.06 -14.37
C GLY A 28 16.59 8.26 -13.52
N LYS A 29 16.79 8.19 -12.20
CA LYS A 29 15.85 7.58 -11.24
C LYS A 29 14.80 8.60 -10.78
N THR A 30 13.78 8.09 -10.10
CA THR A 30 12.74 8.90 -9.44
C THR A 30 12.90 8.77 -7.93
N PRO A 31 13.72 9.62 -7.29
CA PRO A 31 13.95 9.54 -5.86
C PRO A 31 12.70 9.94 -5.05
N VAL A 32 12.48 9.29 -3.93
CA VAL A 32 11.44 9.63 -2.94
C VAL A 32 12.08 9.68 -1.56
N VAL A 33 12.12 10.85 -0.94
CA VAL A 33 12.73 11.02 0.38
C VAL A 33 11.76 10.60 1.48
N VAL A 34 12.12 9.55 2.22
CA VAL A 34 11.40 9.07 3.40
C VAL A 34 11.98 9.78 4.63
N ARG A 35 11.35 10.90 4.99
CA ARG A 35 11.85 11.86 6.00
C ARG A 35 12.02 11.31 7.41
N LYS A 36 11.39 10.18 7.71
CA LYS A 36 11.51 9.47 8.98
C LYS A 36 11.70 8.00 8.67
N ASP A 37 12.77 7.42 9.20
CA ASP A 37 13.01 5.99 9.07
C ASP A 37 11.82 5.18 9.61
N ILE A 38 11.29 4.31 8.75
CA ILE A 38 10.16 3.43 9.04
C ILE A 38 10.45 2.05 8.42
N PRO A 39 10.17 0.96 9.14
CA PRO A 39 10.27 -0.38 8.57
C PRO A 39 9.38 -0.51 7.32
N GLY A 40 9.99 -0.95 6.22
CA GLY A 40 9.31 -1.21 4.95
C GLY A 40 9.14 0.00 4.03
N PHE A 41 9.67 1.18 4.36
CA PHE A 41 9.52 2.40 3.54
C PHE A 41 8.05 2.74 3.25
N ILE A 42 7.75 3.58 2.24
CA ILE A 42 6.37 3.99 1.93
C ILE A 42 5.70 2.91 1.08
N GLY A 43 6.39 2.45 0.02
CA GLY A 43 5.85 1.51 -0.96
C GLY A 43 5.39 0.19 -0.34
N ASN A 44 6.22 -0.46 0.49
CA ASN A 44 5.84 -1.75 1.07
C ASN A 44 4.77 -1.61 2.15
N ARG A 45 4.70 -0.48 2.87
CA ARG A 45 3.66 -0.25 3.88
C ARG A 45 2.28 -0.09 3.25
N ILE A 46 2.18 0.65 2.14
CA ILE A 46 0.92 0.79 1.39
C ILE A 46 0.52 -0.58 0.81
N GLN A 47 1.46 -1.32 0.21
CA GLN A 47 1.20 -2.68 -0.29
C GLN A 47 0.73 -3.62 0.83
N ALA A 48 1.39 -3.63 1.98
CA ALA A 48 0.99 -4.46 3.11
C ALA A 48 -0.42 -4.11 3.61
N ALA A 49 -0.78 -2.83 3.67
CA ALA A 49 -2.13 -2.41 4.06
C ALA A 49 -3.19 -2.92 3.06
N MET A 50 -2.91 -2.86 1.76
CA MET A 50 -3.80 -3.44 0.74
C MET A 50 -3.92 -4.96 0.90
N SER A 51 -2.81 -5.66 1.14
CA SER A 51 -2.81 -7.11 1.35
C SER A 51 -3.59 -7.50 2.59
N TYR A 52 -3.45 -6.78 3.70
CA TYR A 52 -4.22 -7.06 4.91
C TYR A 52 -5.72 -6.95 4.67
N GLU A 53 -6.15 -5.93 3.94
CA GLU A 53 -7.56 -5.76 3.58
C GLU A 53 -8.06 -6.89 2.68
N ALA A 54 -7.27 -7.29 1.67
CA ALA A 54 -7.58 -8.43 0.81
C ALA A 54 -7.74 -9.73 1.61
N PHE A 55 -6.82 -10.02 2.54
CA PHE A 55 -6.92 -11.18 3.43
C PHE A 55 -8.14 -11.10 4.34
N SER A 56 -8.51 -9.90 4.81
CA SER A 56 -9.72 -9.70 5.61
C SER A 56 -10.97 -10.14 4.86
N LEU A 57 -11.09 -9.70 3.61
CA LEU A 57 -12.23 -10.00 2.74
C LEU A 57 -12.29 -11.49 2.38
N LEU A 58 -11.13 -12.10 2.11
CA LEU A 58 -11.01 -13.52 1.85
C LEU A 58 -11.42 -14.35 3.07
N ALA A 59 -10.87 -14.06 4.24
CA ALA A 59 -11.14 -14.80 5.48
C ALA A 59 -12.62 -14.69 5.93
N GLN A 60 -13.29 -13.60 5.58
CA GLN A 60 -14.72 -13.40 5.82
C GLN A 60 -15.61 -14.04 4.74
N GLY A 61 -15.03 -14.67 3.71
CA GLY A 61 -15.78 -15.27 2.60
C GLY A 61 -16.49 -14.26 1.70
N VAL A 62 -16.08 -12.99 1.72
CA VAL A 62 -16.73 -11.91 0.96
C VAL A 62 -16.51 -12.05 -0.54
N ALA A 63 -15.32 -12.51 -0.94
CA ALA A 63 -14.95 -12.67 -2.34
C ALA A 63 -13.86 -13.74 -2.50
N THR A 64 -13.77 -14.32 -3.70
CA THR A 64 -12.66 -15.20 -4.07
C THR A 64 -11.38 -14.39 -4.32
N PRO A 65 -10.17 -14.99 -4.20
CA PRO A 65 -8.92 -14.30 -4.54
C PRO A 65 -8.95 -13.71 -5.96
N ALA A 66 -9.50 -14.45 -6.93
CA ALA A 66 -9.61 -14.00 -8.32
C ALA A 66 -10.53 -12.79 -8.50
N ASP A 67 -11.61 -12.70 -7.73
CA ASP A 67 -12.53 -11.55 -7.78
C ASP A 67 -11.94 -10.31 -7.09
N ILE A 68 -11.21 -10.50 -5.98
CA ILE A 68 -10.45 -9.41 -5.33
C ILE A 68 -9.41 -8.85 -6.32
N ASP A 69 -8.65 -9.73 -6.95
CA ASP A 69 -7.66 -9.36 -7.98
C ASP A 69 -8.30 -8.58 -9.13
N ARG A 70 -9.44 -9.05 -9.63
CA ARG A 70 -10.19 -8.37 -10.71
C ARG A 70 -10.68 -7.00 -10.26
N ALA A 71 -11.21 -6.89 -9.05
CA ALA A 71 -11.71 -5.62 -8.49
C ALA A 71 -10.57 -4.60 -8.33
N VAL A 72 -9.38 -5.02 -7.88
CA VAL A 72 -8.22 -4.14 -7.77
C VAL A 72 -7.69 -3.75 -9.16
N LYS A 73 -7.41 -4.74 -10.02
CA LYS A 73 -6.81 -4.53 -11.35
C LYS A 73 -7.69 -3.70 -12.27
N ALA A 74 -8.98 -4.02 -12.37
CA ALA A 74 -9.93 -3.29 -13.23
C ALA A 74 -10.52 -2.03 -12.54
N GLY A 75 -10.43 -1.95 -11.22
CA GLY A 75 -10.91 -0.83 -10.43
C GLY A 75 -9.84 0.24 -10.23
N PHE A 76 -9.47 0.51 -8.98
CA PHE A 76 -8.56 1.61 -8.65
C PHE A 76 -7.12 1.36 -9.09
N GLY A 77 -6.68 0.10 -9.16
CA GLY A 77 -5.31 -0.28 -9.56
C GLY A 77 -4.96 0.19 -10.97
N PHE A 78 -5.91 0.15 -11.90
CA PHE A 78 -5.75 0.69 -13.26
C PHE A 78 -5.38 2.19 -13.28
N ARG A 79 -5.79 2.95 -12.26
CA ARG A 79 -5.56 4.41 -12.19
C ARG A 79 -4.22 4.78 -11.57
N LEU A 80 -3.64 3.90 -10.74
CA LEU A 80 -2.41 4.20 -9.99
C LEU A 80 -1.19 4.59 -10.86
N PRO A 81 -0.99 4.07 -12.09
CA PRO A 81 0.13 4.50 -12.93
C PRO A 81 0.05 5.95 -13.42
N ILE A 82 -1.16 6.54 -13.43
CA ILE A 82 -1.41 7.89 -13.96
C ILE A 82 -1.88 8.89 -12.90
N MET A 83 -2.28 8.41 -11.74
CA MET A 83 -2.88 9.22 -10.69
C MET A 83 -2.52 8.67 -9.31
N GLY A 84 -1.78 9.45 -8.54
CA GLY A 84 -1.41 9.13 -7.17
C GLY A 84 -2.61 9.09 -6.22
N ILE A 85 -2.41 8.50 -5.03
CA ILE A 85 -3.48 8.36 -4.01
C ILE A 85 -4.07 9.72 -3.63
N PHE A 86 -3.22 10.71 -3.34
CA PHE A 86 -3.66 12.05 -2.97
C PHE A 86 -4.20 12.85 -4.17
N GLU A 87 -3.63 12.68 -5.36
CA GLU A 87 -4.16 13.30 -6.59
C GLU A 87 -5.60 12.84 -6.87
N LYS A 88 -5.89 11.55 -6.67
CA LYS A 88 -7.25 11.00 -6.75
C LYS A 88 -8.16 11.61 -5.68
N MET A 89 -7.65 11.83 -4.47
CA MET A 89 -8.41 12.44 -3.38
C MET A 89 -8.80 13.87 -3.71
N ASP A 90 -7.85 14.64 -4.24
CA ASP A 90 -8.08 16.02 -4.67
C ASP A 90 -9.06 16.06 -5.85
N GLN A 91 -8.91 15.16 -6.82
CA GLN A 91 -9.81 15.09 -7.98
C GLN A 91 -11.26 14.80 -7.59
N SER A 92 -11.48 13.88 -6.64
CA SER A 92 -12.83 13.48 -6.22
C SER A 92 -13.42 14.31 -5.08
N GLY A 93 -12.59 15.11 -4.41
CA GLY A 93 -12.99 16.00 -3.32
C GLY A 93 -12.87 15.36 -1.94
N LEU A 94 -12.16 16.05 -1.03
CA LEU A 94 -11.89 15.60 0.33
C LEU A 94 -13.17 15.35 1.16
N ALA A 95 -14.25 16.08 0.89
CA ALA A 95 -15.53 15.88 1.56
C ALA A 95 -16.14 14.49 1.28
N ILE A 96 -16.02 14.02 0.04
CA ILE A 96 -16.51 12.69 -0.35
C ILE A 96 -15.66 11.60 0.32
N HIS A 97 -14.34 11.79 0.31
CA HIS A 97 -13.40 10.90 0.98
C HIS A 97 -13.71 10.74 2.46
N HIS A 98 -13.86 11.86 3.17
CA HIS A 98 -14.16 11.87 4.59
C HIS A 98 -15.48 11.15 4.92
N GLU A 99 -16.50 11.28 4.08
CA GLU A 99 -17.78 10.57 4.26
C GLU A 99 -17.65 9.06 4.03
N VAL A 100 -16.86 8.64 3.03
CA VAL A 100 -16.57 7.22 2.81
C VAL A 100 -15.79 6.64 3.98
N GLU A 101 -14.73 7.31 4.43
CA GLU A 101 -13.91 6.87 5.57
C GLU A 101 -14.75 6.70 6.83
N LYS A 102 -15.63 7.67 7.14
CA LYS A 102 -16.56 7.57 8.27
C LYS A 102 -17.44 6.33 8.21
N ARG A 103 -17.94 5.96 7.02
CA ARG A 103 -18.79 4.78 6.84
C ARG A 103 -18.03 3.47 6.98
N LEU A 104 -16.77 3.44 6.54
CA LEU A 104 -15.89 2.28 6.67
C LEU A 104 -15.38 2.10 8.10
N ALA A 105 -15.24 3.19 8.87
CA ALA A 105 -14.79 3.15 10.26
C ALA A 105 -15.88 2.75 11.28
N GLN A 106 -17.12 2.50 10.86
CA GLN A 106 -18.22 2.17 11.77
C GLN A 106 -18.02 0.80 12.45
N PRO A 107 -18.11 0.72 13.79
CA PRO A 107 -17.98 -0.55 14.52
C PRO A 107 -18.97 -1.60 14.04
N GLY A 108 -18.49 -2.82 13.78
CA GLY A 108 -19.31 -3.97 13.38
C GLY A 108 -19.52 -4.13 11.88
N ARG A 109 -19.04 -3.20 11.05
CA ARG A 109 -19.14 -3.30 9.58
C ARG A 109 -17.88 -3.82 8.91
N HIS A 110 -16.73 -3.61 9.56
CA HIS A 110 -15.44 -4.14 9.15
C HIS A 110 -14.48 -4.12 10.35
N PRO A 111 -13.75 -5.19 10.69
CA PRO A 111 -12.59 -5.05 11.56
C PRO A 111 -11.60 -4.10 10.87
N GLY A 112 -11.50 -2.86 11.36
CA GLY A 112 -10.58 -1.87 10.80
C GLY A 112 -9.14 -2.40 10.71
N PRO A 113 -8.27 -1.72 9.93
CA PRO A 113 -6.94 -2.19 9.50
C PRO A 113 -5.93 -2.46 10.64
N HIS A 114 -6.33 -2.30 11.90
CA HIS A 114 -5.50 -2.43 13.09
C HIS A 114 -5.69 -3.74 13.86
N ARG A 115 -6.66 -4.58 13.52
CA ARG A 115 -6.69 -5.95 14.04
C ARG A 115 -5.72 -6.74 13.17
N ARG A 116 -4.58 -7.19 13.75
CA ARG A 116 -3.64 -8.11 13.08
C ARG A 116 -4.46 -9.29 12.57
N LEU A 117 -4.83 -9.23 11.30
CA LEU A 117 -5.30 -10.41 10.59
C LEU A 117 -4.14 -11.39 10.61
N PRO A 118 -4.44 -12.68 10.72
CA PRO A 118 -3.39 -13.66 10.74
C PRO A 118 -2.49 -13.48 9.51
N ALA A 119 -1.20 -13.74 9.70
CA ALA A 119 -0.22 -13.59 8.64
C ALA A 119 -0.69 -14.36 7.40
N CYS A 120 -0.27 -13.91 6.20
CA CYS A 120 -0.46 -14.57 4.91
C CYS A 120 -0.43 -16.11 4.99
N HIS A 121 0.43 -16.66 5.85
CA HIS A 121 0.60 -18.10 6.11
C HIS A 121 -0.63 -18.85 6.64
N GLU A 122 -1.61 -18.20 7.26
CA GLU A 122 -2.82 -18.89 7.74
C GLU A 122 -3.92 -18.95 6.67
N ALA A 123 -3.87 -18.03 5.68
CA ALA A 123 -4.79 -18.01 4.55
C ALA A 123 -4.20 -18.68 3.30
N CYS A 124 -2.95 -19.14 3.36
CA CYS A 124 -2.27 -19.79 2.25
C CYS A 124 -1.71 -21.14 2.68
N GLU A 125 -2.01 -22.19 1.92
CA GLU A 125 -1.36 -23.49 2.06
C GLU A 125 -0.25 -23.63 1.01
N VAL A 126 0.86 -24.23 1.40
CA VAL A 126 1.92 -24.63 0.47
C VAL A 126 1.58 -26.04 0.00
N ASP A 127 1.35 -26.21 -1.30
CA ASP A 127 1.06 -27.55 -1.83
C ASP A 127 2.32 -28.44 -1.83
N ALA A 128 2.15 -29.71 -2.20
CA ALA A 128 3.23 -30.70 -2.20
C ALA A 128 4.42 -30.32 -3.12
N HIS A 129 4.27 -29.32 -3.98
CA HIS A 129 5.31 -28.83 -4.89
C HIS A 129 5.99 -27.55 -4.40
N GLY A 130 5.57 -26.99 -3.26
CA GLY A 130 6.10 -25.74 -2.76
C GLY A 130 5.38 -24.50 -3.29
N ASP A 131 4.27 -24.68 -4.02
CA ASP A 131 3.49 -23.58 -4.58
C ASP A 131 2.46 -23.07 -3.56
N TRP A 132 2.39 -21.75 -3.39
CA TRP A 132 1.44 -21.11 -2.50
C TRP A 132 0.04 -21.09 -3.14
N ARG A 133 -0.95 -21.61 -2.41
CA ARG A 133 -2.36 -21.62 -2.79
C ARG A 133 -3.20 -20.84 -1.78
N PHE A 134 -4.15 -20.07 -2.29
CA PHE A 134 -5.21 -19.38 -1.53
C PHE A 134 -6.50 -20.19 -1.54
#